data_AF-A0A4Y8CE22-F1
#
_entry.id   AF-A0A4Y8CE22-F1
#
_cell.length_a   1.000
_cell.length_b   1.000
_cell.length_c   1.000
_cell.angle_alpha   90.00
_cell.angle_beta   90.00
_cell.angle_gamma   90.00
#
_symmetry.space_group_name_H-M   'P 1'
#
loop_
_entity.id
_entity.type
_entity.pdbx_description
1 polymer ?
#
loop_
_entity_poly.entity_id
_entity_poly.type
_entity_poly.pdbx_seq_one_letter_code
_entity_poly.pdbx_strand_id
1 'polypeptide(L)'
;GGNSCAETVVAGMIVGDYFADYCKNNGEVIDTNVVKDFLTKEYQYLKSLVDKEGQYNVFEIKNRMKEIMWDKVAIFRTGEGLKEAVDELEKLYKDSQDVKVHCKELDCANPELEEAYRVPRMLKIALCVAYGALLRTESRGAHYREDYPKRDDLNWMKRTNTFWVEGETLPRIEYEELDIMKMEIPPAFRGYGAKGNIIENPLSEKRQAEVDAIREKMEAEGKGRYEIQNALMPYELQAKYKAPNQRIGVDYE
;
A
#
# COMPACT_ATOMS: atom_id res chain seq x y z
N GLY A 1 -9.04 13.75 2.79
CA GLY A 1 -8.91 14.66 3.95
C GLY A 1 -7.45 15.00 4.13
N GLY A 2 -7.12 16.18 4.66
CA GLY A 2 -5.81 16.85 4.58
C GLY A 2 -4.55 16.13 5.11
N ASN A 3 -4.68 14.90 5.60
CA ASN A 3 -3.56 14.10 6.10
C ASN A 3 -2.54 13.76 5.01
N SER A 4 -2.95 13.60 3.74
CA SER A 4 -2.02 13.18 2.66
C SER A 4 -0.90 14.19 2.42
N CYS A 5 -1.21 15.50 2.39
CA CYS A 5 -0.19 16.52 2.22
C CYS A 5 0.73 16.64 3.45
N ALA A 6 0.17 16.48 4.65
CA ALA A 6 0.93 16.47 5.89
C ALA A 6 1.85 15.24 5.97
N GLU A 7 1.35 14.06 5.59
CA GLU A 7 2.11 12.82 5.51
C GLU A 7 3.32 12.98 4.58
N THR A 8 3.16 13.56 3.38
CA THR A 8 4.29 13.78 2.46
C THR A 8 5.44 14.55 3.12
N VAL A 9 5.15 15.64 3.84
CA VAL A 9 6.19 16.46 4.48
C VAL A 9 6.76 15.75 5.72
N VAL A 10 5.89 15.19 6.57
CA VAL A 10 6.29 14.52 7.81
C VAL A 10 7.10 13.26 7.52
N ALA A 11 6.68 12.45 6.55
CA ALA A 11 7.44 11.28 6.11
C ALA A 11 8.79 11.71 5.50
N GLY A 12 8.82 12.78 4.70
CA GLY A 12 10.07 13.34 4.18
C GLY A 12 11.06 13.72 5.28
N MET A 13 10.58 14.23 6.42
CA MET A 13 11.41 14.53 7.59
C MET A 13 11.87 13.26 8.31
N ILE A 14 10.93 12.40 8.73
CA ILE A 14 11.22 11.23 9.56
C ILE A 14 12.02 10.18 8.77
N VAL A 15 11.54 9.79 7.59
CA VAL A 15 12.20 8.81 6.72
C VAL A 15 13.48 9.40 6.15
N GLY A 16 13.51 10.69 5.82
CA GLY A 16 14.70 11.37 5.32
C GLY A 16 15.88 11.30 6.29
N ASP A 17 15.63 11.48 7.59
CA ASP A 17 16.67 11.31 8.61
C ASP A 17 17.13 9.87 8.75
N TYR A 18 16.20 8.91 8.88
CA TYR A 18 16.57 7.48 8.96
C TYR A 18 17.38 7.05 7.73
N PHE A 19 16.99 7.53 6.55
CA PHE A 19 17.70 7.29 5.30
C PHE A 19 19.09 7.95 5.29
N ALA A 20 19.20 9.19 5.77
CA ALA A 20 20.49 9.88 5.86
C ALA A 20 21.46 9.17 6.82
N ASP A 21 20.96 8.69 7.96
CA ASP A 21 21.74 7.91 8.91
C ASP A 21 22.14 6.56 8.32
N TYR A 22 21.24 5.88 7.60
CA TYR A 22 21.56 4.65 6.88
C TYR A 22 22.70 4.89 5.87
N CYS A 23 22.62 5.91 5.02
CA CYS A 23 23.63 6.23 4.01
C CYS A 23 25.00 6.60 4.59
N LYS A 24 25.04 7.23 5.78
CA LYS A 24 26.31 7.55 6.45
C LYS A 24 26.95 6.33 7.10
N ASN A 25 26.12 5.44 7.66
CA ASN A 25 26.59 4.30 8.45
C ASN A 25 26.82 3.05 7.59
N ASN A 26 26.23 2.98 6.40
CA ASN A 26 26.36 1.86 5.48
C ASN A 26 27.02 2.34 4.19
N GLY A 27 28.30 2.01 4.02
CA GLY A 27 29.02 2.20 2.77
C GLY A 27 29.03 0.90 1.96
N GLU A 28 28.07 0.73 1.06
CA GLU A 28 28.08 -0.41 0.13
C GLU A 28 28.94 -0.07 -1.09
N VAL A 29 29.97 -0.89 -1.34
CA VAL A 29 30.71 -0.86 -2.60
C VAL A 29 30.01 -1.82 -3.56
N ILE A 30 29.30 -1.26 -4.53
CA ILE A 30 28.62 -2.04 -5.56
C ILE A 30 29.63 -2.40 -6.65
N ASP A 31 29.71 -3.69 -7.01
CA ASP A 31 30.53 -4.13 -8.14
C ASP A 31 30.03 -3.46 -9.43
N THR A 32 30.95 -2.79 -10.13
CA THR A 32 30.70 -2.18 -11.44
C THR A 32 30.12 -3.15 -12.47
N ASN A 33 30.41 -4.46 -12.37
CA ASN A 33 29.82 -5.47 -13.24
C ASN A 33 28.30 -5.56 -13.02
N VAL A 34 27.83 -5.50 -11.78
CA VAL A 34 26.40 -5.49 -11.46
C VAL A 34 25.72 -4.28 -12.11
N VAL A 35 26.31 -3.10 -11.98
CA VAL A 35 25.79 -1.87 -12.61
C VAL A 35 25.71 -2.04 -14.13
N LYS A 36 26.77 -2.57 -14.75
CA LYS A 36 26.85 -2.81 -16.19
C LYS A 36 25.80 -3.83 -16.66
N ASP A 37 25.56 -4.88 -15.89
CA ASP A 37 24.57 -5.92 -16.20
C ASP A 37 23.15 -5.34 -16.20
N PHE A 38 22.79 -4.52 -15.20
CA PHE A 38 21.50 -3.83 -15.16
C PHE A 38 21.33 -2.83 -16.30
N LEU A 39 22.36 -2.03 -16.60
CA LEU A 39 22.32 -1.09 -17.74
C LEU A 39 22.13 -1.82 -19.07
N THR A 40 22.87 -2.92 -19.26
CA THR A 40 22.76 -3.74 -20.48
C THR A 40 21.38 -4.37 -20.60
N LYS A 41 20.84 -4.90 -19.50
CA LYS A 41 19.50 -5.49 -19.45
C LYS A 41 18.42 -4.47 -19.83
N GLU A 42 18.42 -3.29 -19.23
CA GLU A 42 17.40 -2.26 -19.53
C GLU A 42 17.54 -1.71 -20.96
N TYR A 43 18.77 -1.51 -21.45
CA TYR A 43 18.99 -1.11 -22.84
C TYR A 43 18.47 -2.17 -23.83
N GLN A 44 18.76 -3.44 -23.59
CA GLN A 44 18.25 -4.55 -24.39
C GLN A 44 16.73 -4.64 -24.33
N TYR A 45 16.12 -4.41 -23.17
CA TYR A 45 14.67 -4.39 -23.01
C TYR A 45 14.04 -3.28 -23.86
N LEU A 46 14.52 -2.03 -23.75
CA LEU A 46 13.99 -0.91 -24.55
C LEU A 46 14.20 -1.13 -26.04
N LYS A 47 15.39 -1.60 -26.44
CA LYS A 47 15.67 -1.97 -27.83
C LYS A 47 14.71 -3.05 -28.32
N SER A 48 14.41 -4.06 -27.50
CA SER A 48 13.46 -5.11 -27.87
C SER A 48 12.04 -4.58 -28.08
N LEU A 49 11.60 -3.56 -27.34
CA LEU A 49 10.28 -2.96 -27.54
C LEU A 49 10.20 -2.20 -28.87
N VAL A 50 11.27 -1.49 -29.22
CA VAL A 50 11.39 -0.77 -30.48
C VAL A 50 11.43 -1.73 -31.67
N ASP A 51 12.26 -2.77 -31.59
CA ASP A 51 12.48 -3.72 -32.70
C ASP A 51 11.30 -4.69 -32.87
N LYS A 52 10.42 -4.83 -31.87
CA LYS A 52 9.28 -5.75 -31.90
C LYS A 52 8.22 -5.31 -32.91
N GLU A 53 7.77 -6.27 -33.72
CA GLU A 53 6.59 -6.15 -34.59
C GLU A 53 5.40 -6.83 -33.94
N GLY A 54 4.97 -6.28 -32.80
CA GLY A 54 3.83 -6.79 -32.05
C GLY A 54 2.51 -6.53 -32.78
N GLN A 55 1.43 -7.08 -32.24
CA GLN A 55 0.09 -6.92 -32.80
C GLN A 55 -0.79 -5.93 -32.03
N TYR A 56 -0.42 -5.60 -30.79
CA TYR A 56 -1.27 -4.80 -29.92
C TYR A 56 -0.89 -3.32 -29.86
N ASN A 57 -1.90 -2.47 -29.71
CA ASN A 57 -1.73 -1.05 -29.43
C ASN A 57 -1.69 -0.80 -27.92
N VAL A 58 -0.61 -0.16 -27.45
CA VAL A 58 -0.40 0.10 -26.02
C VAL A 58 -1.46 1.03 -25.40
N PHE A 59 -1.99 1.99 -26.18
CA PHE A 59 -3.00 2.92 -25.70
C PHE A 59 -4.37 2.25 -25.54
N GLU A 60 -4.72 1.32 -26.43
CA GLU A 60 -5.94 0.51 -26.31
C GLU A 60 -5.89 -0.36 -25.05
N ILE A 61 -4.76 -1.03 -24.81
CA ILE A 61 -4.53 -1.80 -23.57
C ILE A 61 -4.67 -0.90 -22.34
N LYS A 62 -4.04 0.28 -22.35
CA LYS A 62 -4.11 1.23 -21.23
C LYS A 62 -5.53 1.71 -20.95
N ASN A 63 -6.29 2.04 -22.00
CA ASN A 63 -7.66 2.49 -21.85
C ASN A 63 -8.54 1.35 -21.31
N ARG A 64 -8.39 0.13 -21.83
CA ARG A 64 -9.14 -1.03 -21.35
C ARG A 64 -8.83 -1.35 -19.89
N MET A 65 -7.56 -1.27 -19.48
CA MET A 65 -7.16 -1.42 -18.07
C MET A 65 -7.88 -0.40 -17.18
N LYS A 66 -7.96 0.87 -17.59
CA LYS A 66 -8.63 1.92 -16.81
C LYS A 66 -10.14 1.67 -16.68
N GLU A 67 -10.79 1.23 -17.76
CA GLU A 67 -12.21 0.86 -17.75
C GLU A 67 -12.47 -0.28 -16.77
N ILE A 68 -11.71 -1.38 -16.86
CA ILE A 68 -11.88 -2.53 -15.94
C ILE A 68 -11.72 -2.09 -14.47
N MET A 69 -10.70 -1.29 -14.17
CA MET A 69 -10.46 -0.80 -12.81
C MET A 69 -11.60 0.09 -12.30
N TRP A 70 -12.19 0.91 -13.19
CA TRP A 70 -13.31 1.78 -12.85
C TRP A 70 -14.61 0.98 -12.64
N ASP A 71 -14.93 0.08 -13.56
CA ASP A 71 -16.20 -0.61 -13.58
C ASP A 71 -16.30 -1.70 -12.49
N LYS A 72 -15.17 -2.35 -12.16
CA LYS A 72 -15.18 -3.56 -11.32
C LYS A 72 -14.40 -3.45 -10.01
N VAL A 73 -13.53 -2.45 -9.85
CA VAL A 73 -12.60 -2.35 -8.70
C VAL A 73 -12.75 -1.03 -7.92
N ALA A 74 -13.74 -0.20 -8.26
CA ALA A 74 -13.96 1.11 -7.65
C ALA A 74 -14.60 1.03 -6.25
N ILE A 75 -15.74 1.69 -6.04
CA ILE A 75 -16.36 1.88 -4.72
C ILE A 75 -17.05 0.60 -4.25
N PHE A 76 -17.98 0.09 -5.06
CA PHE A 76 -18.70 -1.16 -4.81
C PHE A 76 -18.04 -2.30 -5.55
N ARG A 77 -17.91 -3.44 -4.87
CA ARG A 77 -17.19 -4.59 -5.39
C ARG A 77 -17.94 -5.86 -5.03
N THR A 78 -17.94 -6.82 -5.95
CA THR A 78 -18.46 -8.17 -5.74
C THR A 78 -17.37 -9.18 -6.06
N GLY A 79 -17.42 -10.38 -5.48
CA GLY A 79 -16.46 -11.44 -5.80
C GLY A 79 -16.46 -11.82 -7.28
N GLU A 80 -17.65 -11.85 -7.91
CA GLU A 80 -17.80 -12.11 -9.35
C GLU A 80 -17.12 -11.03 -10.19
N GLY A 81 -17.46 -9.75 -9.98
CA GLY A 81 -16.86 -8.64 -10.73
C GLY A 81 -15.35 -8.54 -10.54
N LEU A 82 -14.87 -8.78 -9.31
CA LEU A 82 -13.43 -8.78 -9.02
C LEU A 82 -12.70 -9.95 -9.69
N LYS A 83 -13.32 -11.13 -9.75
CA LYS A 83 -12.74 -12.29 -10.45
C LYS A 83 -12.59 -11.99 -11.93
N GLU A 84 -13.65 -11.48 -12.57
CA GLU A 84 -13.58 -11.09 -13.97
C GLU A 84 -12.54 -9.99 -14.22
N ALA A 85 -12.42 -9.03 -13.32
CA ALA A 85 -11.40 -7.98 -13.41
C ALA A 85 -9.98 -8.57 -13.39
N VAL A 86 -9.70 -9.52 -12.49
CA VAL A 86 -8.40 -10.19 -12.43
C VAL A 86 -8.12 -10.97 -13.72
N ASP A 87 -9.10 -11.76 -14.19
CA ASP A 87 -8.96 -12.57 -15.40
C ASP A 87 -8.67 -11.68 -16.64
N GLU A 88 -9.40 -10.57 -16.79
CA GLU A 88 -9.19 -9.62 -17.90
C GLU A 88 -7.87 -8.84 -17.79
N LEU A 89 -7.51 -8.37 -16.59
CA LEU A 89 -6.24 -7.66 -16.36
C LEU A 89 -5.04 -8.57 -16.58
N GLU A 90 -5.13 -9.86 -16.21
CA GLU A 90 -4.07 -10.83 -16.44
C GLU A 90 -3.88 -11.07 -17.95
N LYS A 91 -4.98 -11.16 -18.69
CA LYS A 91 -4.94 -11.22 -20.15
C LYS A 91 -4.29 -9.97 -20.75
N LEU A 92 -4.71 -8.77 -20.32
CA LEU A 92 -4.10 -7.51 -20.78
C LEU A 92 -2.61 -7.43 -20.45
N TYR A 93 -2.19 -7.94 -19.29
CA TYR A 93 -0.78 -8.01 -18.94
C TYR A 93 0.01 -8.90 -19.92
N LYS A 94 -0.55 -10.06 -20.30
CA LYS A 94 0.04 -10.94 -21.32
C LYS A 94 0.08 -10.26 -22.69
N ASP A 95 -1.02 -9.63 -23.12
CA ASP A 95 -1.10 -8.90 -24.39
C ASP A 95 -0.13 -7.71 -24.42
N SER A 96 0.10 -7.05 -23.28
CA SER A 96 1.05 -5.93 -23.17
C SER A 96 2.51 -6.33 -23.44
N GLN A 97 2.83 -7.63 -23.38
CA GLN A 97 4.15 -8.13 -23.75
C GLN A 97 4.35 -8.17 -25.27
N ASP A 98 3.29 -8.00 -26.08
CA ASP A 98 3.31 -8.07 -27.54
C ASP A 98 2.80 -6.76 -28.20
N VAL A 99 3.13 -5.63 -27.59
CA VAL A 99 2.83 -4.30 -28.15
C VAL A 99 3.77 -3.94 -29.29
N LYS A 100 3.23 -3.19 -30.26
CA LYS A 100 4.01 -2.57 -31.33
C LYS A 100 4.27 -1.10 -31.01
N VAL A 101 5.55 -0.71 -31.10
CA VAL A 101 5.96 0.69 -31.12
C VAL A 101 6.18 1.09 -32.58
N HIS A 102 5.52 2.14 -33.05
CA HIS A 102 5.65 2.65 -34.41
C HIS A 102 6.92 3.48 -34.61
N CYS A 103 7.26 4.35 -33.65
CA CYS A 103 8.52 5.10 -33.72
C CYS A 103 9.71 4.18 -33.41
N LYS A 104 10.51 3.88 -34.44
CA LYS A 104 11.64 2.93 -34.36
C LYS A 104 12.95 3.54 -33.87
N GLU A 105 12.93 4.80 -33.44
CA GLU A 105 14.08 5.50 -32.89
C GLU A 105 14.12 5.31 -31.36
N LEU A 106 15.26 4.78 -30.88
CA LEU A 106 15.47 4.49 -29.46
C LEU A 106 16.00 5.72 -28.69
N ASP A 107 16.93 6.47 -29.29
CA ASP A 107 17.65 7.57 -28.63
C ASP A 107 16.99 8.93 -28.87
N CYS A 108 15.66 8.97 -28.87
CA CYS A 108 14.89 10.19 -29.06
C CYS A 108 13.75 10.32 -28.04
N ALA A 109 13.11 11.50 -28.00
CA ALA A 109 11.93 11.71 -27.16
C ALA A 109 10.73 10.95 -27.74
N ASN A 110 10.51 9.72 -27.26
CA ASN A 110 9.54 8.78 -27.79
C ASN A 110 8.44 8.48 -26.75
N PRO A 111 7.31 9.24 -26.74
CA PRO A 111 6.24 9.03 -25.77
C PRO A 111 5.50 7.70 -25.97
N GLU A 112 5.53 7.13 -27.17
CA GLU A 112 4.95 5.80 -27.43
C GLU A 112 5.77 4.70 -26.76
N LEU A 113 7.10 4.78 -26.85
CA LEU A 113 8.01 3.89 -26.13
C LEU A 113 7.85 4.04 -24.61
N GLU A 114 7.63 5.28 -24.12
CA GLU A 114 7.32 5.50 -22.70
C GLU A 114 6.11 4.70 -22.23
N GLU A 115 5.04 4.72 -23.01
CA GLU A 115 3.83 3.95 -22.70
C GLU A 115 4.09 2.45 -22.81
N ALA A 116 4.87 2.00 -23.81
CA ALA A 116 5.19 0.59 -24.02
C ALA A 116 5.86 -0.06 -22.80
N TYR A 117 6.74 0.64 -22.07
CA TYR A 117 7.31 0.09 -20.83
C TYR A 117 6.50 0.44 -19.57
N ARG A 118 5.73 1.52 -19.55
CA ARG A 118 4.92 1.92 -18.37
C ARG A 118 3.67 1.06 -18.22
N VAL A 119 2.95 0.79 -19.29
CA VAL A 119 1.66 0.07 -19.24
C VAL A 119 1.79 -1.35 -18.66
N PRO A 120 2.78 -2.18 -19.03
CA PRO A 120 2.99 -3.47 -18.37
C PRO A 120 3.22 -3.33 -16.85
N ARG A 121 3.95 -2.29 -16.42
CA ARG A 121 4.18 -2.01 -14.98
C ARG A 121 2.90 -1.55 -14.28
N MET A 122 2.09 -0.72 -14.93
CA MET A 122 0.78 -0.30 -14.41
C MET A 122 -0.17 -1.49 -14.27
N LEU A 123 -0.17 -2.43 -15.22
CA LEU A 123 -0.97 -3.66 -15.17
C LEU A 123 -0.59 -4.55 -14.00
N LYS A 124 0.71 -4.70 -13.69
CA LYS A 124 1.16 -5.39 -12.47
C LYS A 124 0.57 -4.76 -11.21
N ILE A 125 0.60 -3.43 -11.10
CA ILE A 125 0.01 -2.71 -9.96
C ILE A 125 -1.51 -2.90 -9.92
N ALA A 126 -2.20 -2.82 -11.06
CA ALA A 126 -3.63 -3.05 -11.16
C ALA A 126 -4.01 -4.47 -10.69
N LEU A 127 -3.21 -5.48 -11.06
CA LEU A 127 -3.38 -6.85 -10.59
C LEU A 127 -3.16 -7.00 -9.09
N CYS A 128 -2.17 -6.33 -8.49
CA CYS A 128 -2.02 -6.29 -7.03
C CYS A 128 -3.26 -5.74 -6.33
N VAL A 129 -3.85 -4.67 -6.88
CA VAL A 129 -5.07 -4.05 -6.33
C VAL A 129 -6.29 -4.96 -6.50
N ALA A 130 -6.54 -5.45 -7.71
CA ALA A 130 -7.72 -6.26 -8.02
C ALA A 130 -7.68 -7.62 -7.32
N TYR A 131 -6.53 -8.30 -7.35
CA TYR A 131 -6.38 -9.62 -6.72
C TYR A 131 -6.40 -9.53 -5.20
N GLY A 132 -5.75 -8.50 -4.62
CA GLY A 132 -5.85 -8.23 -3.19
C GLY A 132 -7.29 -7.93 -2.75
N ALA A 133 -8.05 -7.18 -3.56
CA ALA A 133 -9.47 -6.92 -3.31
C ALA A 133 -10.36 -8.16 -3.45
N LEU A 134 -10.06 -9.04 -4.41
CA LEU A 134 -10.78 -10.30 -4.61
C LEU A 134 -10.65 -11.20 -3.39
N LEU A 135 -9.42 -11.41 -2.92
CA LEU A 135 -9.14 -12.30 -1.79
C LEU A 135 -9.62 -11.72 -0.46
N ARG A 136 -9.66 -10.39 -0.29
CA ARG A 136 -10.15 -9.76 0.94
C ARG A 136 -11.68 -9.84 0.99
N THR A 137 -12.20 -10.80 1.76
CA THR A 137 -13.64 -11.06 1.91
C THR A 137 -14.22 -10.39 3.16
N GLU A 138 -14.04 -9.06 3.24
CA GLU A 138 -14.68 -8.20 4.24
C GLU A 138 -14.92 -6.79 3.66
N SER A 139 -15.54 -5.91 4.43
CA SER A 139 -15.60 -4.47 4.13
C SER A 139 -14.90 -3.65 5.20
N ARG A 140 -13.82 -2.94 4.82
CA ARG A 140 -13.01 -2.12 5.73
C ARG A 140 -12.58 -0.82 5.09
N GLY A 141 -12.94 0.30 5.71
CA GLY A 141 -12.58 1.64 5.22
C GLY A 141 -13.19 1.91 3.85
N ALA A 142 -12.33 2.17 2.86
CA ALA A 142 -12.72 2.42 1.47
C ALA A 142 -12.91 1.14 0.63
N HIS A 143 -12.51 -0.02 1.16
CA HIS A 143 -12.78 -1.31 0.53
C HIS A 143 -14.16 -1.78 0.97
N TYR A 144 -15.11 -1.84 0.04
CA TYR A 144 -16.47 -2.29 0.31
C TYR A 144 -16.84 -3.45 -0.62
N ARG A 145 -17.20 -4.58 -0.02
CA ARG A 145 -17.63 -5.82 -0.67
C ARG A 145 -19.12 -6.00 -0.41
N GLU A 146 -19.93 -5.97 -1.46
CA GLU A 146 -21.38 -6.13 -1.33
C GLU A 146 -21.76 -7.54 -0.83
N ASP A 147 -20.98 -8.53 -1.23
CA ASP A 147 -21.08 -9.93 -0.79
C ASP A 147 -20.45 -10.16 0.60
N TYR A 148 -19.69 -9.21 1.13
CA TYR A 148 -19.11 -9.24 2.48
C TYR A 148 -19.21 -7.86 3.15
N PRO A 149 -20.43 -7.38 3.50
CA PRO A 149 -20.65 -5.99 3.89
C PRO A 149 -20.11 -5.62 5.27
N LYS A 150 -19.80 -6.61 6.13
CA LYS A 150 -19.31 -6.40 7.49
C LYS A 150 -17.78 -6.23 7.51
N ARG A 151 -17.29 -5.40 8.44
CA ARG A 151 -15.87 -5.42 8.84
C ARG A 151 -15.60 -6.68 9.63
N ASP A 152 -14.56 -7.44 9.32
CA ASP A 152 -14.24 -8.69 9.99
C ASP A 152 -12.92 -8.57 10.77
N ASP A 153 -13.01 -8.27 12.06
CA ASP A 153 -11.82 -8.19 12.92
C ASP A 153 -11.31 -9.55 13.38
N LEU A 154 -12.09 -10.62 13.18
CA LEU A 154 -11.69 -11.97 13.57
C LEU A 154 -10.73 -12.56 12.53
N ASN A 155 -11.07 -12.46 11.25
CA ASN A 155 -10.30 -13.09 10.17
C ASN A 155 -9.46 -12.10 9.37
N TRP A 156 -9.80 -10.81 9.36
CA TRP A 156 -9.23 -9.81 8.47
C TRP A 156 -8.56 -8.64 9.19
N MET A 157 -8.21 -8.79 10.47
CA MET A 157 -7.34 -7.87 11.22
C MET A 157 -5.88 -7.98 10.78
N LYS A 158 -5.64 -7.81 9.48
CA LYS A 158 -4.37 -8.02 8.81
C LYS A 158 -4.20 -7.11 7.59
N ARG A 159 -2.95 -6.88 7.22
CA ARG A 159 -2.56 -6.12 6.04
C ARG A 159 -2.25 -7.07 4.89
N THR A 160 -2.77 -6.76 3.70
CA THR A 160 -2.43 -7.48 2.47
C THR A 160 -1.07 -7.00 1.97
N ASN A 161 -0.11 -7.92 1.83
CA ASN A 161 1.19 -7.65 1.23
C ASN A 161 1.29 -8.39 -0.11
N THR A 162 1.62 -7.65 -1.18
CA THR A 162 1.74 -8.21 -2.54
C THR A 162 3.18 -8.25 -2.99
N PHE A 163 3.62 -9.38 -3.54
CA PHE A 163 4.96 -9.58 -4.09
C PHE A 163 4.86 -10.05 -5.54
N TRP A 164 5.82 -9.65 -6.37
CA TRP A 164 5.89 -10.13 -7.75
C TRP A 164 7.07 -11.07 -7.92
N VAL A 165 6.80 -12.33 -8.25
CA VAL A 165 7.83 -13.29 -8.61
C VAL A 165 8.07 -13.20 -10.12
N GLU A 166 9.33 -13.15 -10.53
CA GLU A 166 9.69 -13.03 -11.94
C GLU A 166 9.14 -14.22 -12.75
N GLY A 167 8.54 -13.93 -13.90
CA GLY A 167 7.88 -14.94 -14.75
C GLY A 167 6.41 -15.22 -14.41
N GLU A 168 5.92 -14.80 -13.24
CA GLU A 168 4.49 -14.93 -12.90
C GLU A 168 3.64 -13.82 -13.52
N THR A 169 2.38 -14.15 -13.75
CA THR A 169 1.35 -13.26 -14.33
C THR A 169 0.40 -12.69 -13.28
N LEU A 170 0.43 -13.21 -12.06
CA LEU A 170 -0.33 -12.73 -10.90
C LEU A 170 0.61 -12.45 -9.73
N PRO A 171 0.25 -11.54 -8.81
CA PRO A 171 1.06 -11.29 -7.64
C PRO A 171 0.84 -12.38 -6.58
N ARG A 172 1.92 -12.73 -5.88
CA ARG A 172 1.89 -13.55 -4.67
C ARG A 172 1.38 -12.72 -3.50
N ILE A 173 0.46 -13.28 -2.72
CA ILE A 173 -0.18 -12.59 -1.61
C ILE A 173 0.27 -13.22 -0.30
N GLU A 174 0.68 -12.36 0.63
CA GLU A 174 0.86 -12.71 2.03
C GLU A 174 0.04 -11.76 2.89
N TYR A 175 -0.16 -12.14 4.15
CA TYR A 175 -0.83 -11.30 5.13
C TYR A 175 0.05 -11.10 6.35
N GLU A 176 0.06 -9.87 6.84
CA GLU A 176 0.67 -9.53 8.13
C GLU A 176 -0.44 -9.23 9.12
N GLU A 177 -0.58 -10.08 10.13
CA GLU A 177 -1.55 -9.93 11.22
C GLU A 177 -1.24 -8.68 12.06
N LEU A 178 -2.28 -7.92 12.41
CA LEU A 178 -2.14 -6.77 13.30
C LEU A 178 -2.38 -7.22 14.74
N ASP A 179 -1.37 -7.07 15.58
CA ASP A 179 -1.42 -7.45 16.98
C ASP A 179 -2.31 -6.47 17.78
N ILE A 180 -3.56 -6.87 18.03
CA ILE A 180 -4.54 -6.08 18.79
C ILE A 180 -4.00 -5.74 20.18
N MET A 181 -3.24 -6.63 20.81
CA MET A 181 -2.75 -6.41 22.18
C MET A 181 -1.70 -5.30 22.28
N LYS A 182 -1.17 -4.83 21.14
CA LYS A 182 -0.23 -3.70 21.07
C LYS A 182 -0.90 -2.37 20.69
N MET A 183 -2.20 -2.36 20.39
CA MET A 183 -2.88 -1.16 19.94
C MET A 183 -3.15 -0.22 21.13
N GLU A 184 -2.85 1.07 20.97
CA GLU A 184 -3.26 2.11 21.93
C GLU A 184 -4.79 2.25 21.99
N ILE A 185 -5.44 2.10 20.83
CA ILE A 185 -6.90 2.12 20.69
C ILE A 185 -7.30 0.81 19.99
N PRO A 186 -7.89 -0.16 20.71
CA PRO A 186 -8.30 -1.41 20.10
C PRO A 186 -9.48 -1.22 19.14
N PRO A 187 -9.73 -2.18 18.25
CA PRO A 187 -10.77 -2.07 17.23
C PRO A 187 -12.17 -1.85 17.81
N ALA A 188 -12.82 -0.76 17.39
CA ALA A 188 -14.16 -0.39 17.84
C ALA A 188 -14.98 0.24 16.70
N PHE A 189 -16.14 0.82 17.03
CA PHE A 189 -16.95 1.56 16.06
C PHE A 189 -16.20 2.78 15.51
N ARG A 190 -16.16 2.91 14.18
CA ARG A 190 -15.39 3.95 13.47
C ARG A 190 -16.00 5.36 13.51
N GLY A 191 -17.14 5.56 14.17
CA GLY A 191 -17.85 6.83 14.25
C GLY A 191 -18.84 7.11 13.11
N TYR A 192 -18.64 6.54 11.91
CA TYR A 192 -19.48 6.77 10.73
C TYR A 192 -20.01 5.46 10.10
N GLY A 193 -21.13 5.57 9.39
CA GLY A 193 -21.83 4.44 8.77
C GLY A 193 -22.67 3.63 9.76
N ALA A 194 -23.13 2.45 9.33
CA ALA A 194 -24.00 1.59 10.13
C ALA A 194 -23.30 1.08 11.41
N LYS A 195 -23.99 1.18 12.55
CA LYS A 195 -23.57 0.57 13.82
C LYS A 195 -23.74 -0.95 13.75
N GLY A 196 -22.89 -1.70 14.45
CA GLY A 196 -22.93 -3.17 14.48
C GLY A 196 -22.51 -3.86 13.17
N ASN A 197 -21.98 -3.11 12.19
CA ASN A 197 -21.50 -3.66 10.93
C ASN A 197 -20.06 -4.20 11.04
N ILE A 198 -19.84 -5.04 12.06
CA ILE A 198 -18.55 -5.54 12.52
C ILE A 198 -18.72 -6.99 13.01
N ILE A 199 -17.76 -7.84 12.71
CA ILE A 199 -17.52 -9.13 13.37
C ILE A 199 -16.38 -8.87 14.34
N GLU A 200 -16.70 -8.91 15.63
CA GLU A 200 -15.76 -8.53 16.69
C GLU A 200 -14.73 -9.63 16.95
N ASN A 201 -13.52 -9.20 17.34
CA ASN A 201 -12.46 -10.09 17.81
C ASN A 201 -12.46 -10.09 19.35
N PRO A 202 -12.48 -11.25 20.03
CA PRO A 202 -12.43 -11.31 21.50
C PRO A 202 -11.21 -10.61 22.11
N LEU A 203 -10.10 -10.51 21.38
CA LEU A 203 -8.92 -9.77 21.83
C LEU A 203 -9.17 -8.26 21.91
N SER A 204 -10.11 -7.71 21.14
CA SER A 204 -10.48 -6.29 21.19
C SER A 204 -11.06 -5.94 22.55
N GLU A 205 -11.99 -6.73 23.08
CA GLU A 205 -12.58 -6.52 24.40
C GLU A 205 -11.53 -6.67 25.50
N LYS A 206 -10.69 -7.71 25.41
CA LYS A 206 -9.59 -7.94 26.35
C LYS A 206 -8.63 -6.74 26.38
N ARG A 207 -8.23 -6.25 25.20
CA ARG A 207 -7.33 -5.09 25.11
C ARG A 207 -8.02 -3.82 25.58
N GLN A 208 -9.30 -3.64 25.31
CA GLN A 208 -10.06 -2.48 25.78
C GLN A 208 -10.03 -2.39 27.31
N ALA A 209 -10.34 -3.50 27.99
CA ALA A 209 -10.26 -3.55 29.46
C ALA A 209 -8.84 -3.26 29.99
N GLU A 210 -7.80 -3.72 29.29
CA GLU A 210 -6.41 -3.44 29.66
C GLU A 210 -6.05 -1.96 29.48
N VAL A 211 -6.45 -1.35 28.36
CA VAL A 211 -6.24 0.08 28.08
C VAL A 211 -6.94 0.95 29.12
N ASP A 212 -8.20 0.63 29.44
CA ASP A 212 -8.99 1.37 30.44
C ASP A 212 -8.35 1.27 31.83
N ALA A 213 -7.94 0.06 32.24
CA ALA A 213 -7.27 -0.15 33.53
C ALA A 213 -5.93 0.60 33.64
N ILE A 214 -5.11 0.61 32.57
CA ILE A 214 -3.85 1.35 32.54
C ILE A 214 -4.12 2.85 32.68
N ARG A 215 -5.08 3.37 31.91
CA ARG A 215 -5.43 4.79 31.90
C ARG A 215 -5.96 5.23 33.26
N GLU A 216 -6.94 4.53 33.83
CA GLU A 216 -7.52 4.86 35.14
C GLU A 216 -6.46 4.86 36.24
N LYS A 217 -5.60 3.84 36.27
CA LYS A 217 -4.50 3.75 37.24
C LYS A 217 -3.55 4.94 37.12
N MET A 218 -3.09 5.23 35.90
CA MET A 218 -2.10 6.29 35.69
C MET A 218 -2.68 7.69 35.91
N GLU A 219 -3.94 7.92 35.53
CA GLU A 219 -4.65 9.16 35.83
C GLU A 219 -4.81 9.35 37.36
N ALA A 220 -5.12 8.29 38.11
CA ALA A 220 -5.17 8.32 39.57
C ALA A 220 -3.81 8.58 40.23
N GLU A 221 -2.71 8.16 39.59
CA GLU A 221 -1.33 8.46 39.99
C GLU A 221 -0.87 9.88 39.58
N GLY A 222 -1.74 10.68 38.94
CA GLY A 222 -1.43 12.03 38.49
C GLY A 222 -0.51 12.08 37.27
N LYS A 223 -0.43 11.00 36.49
CA LYS A 223 0.43 10.92 35.30
C LYS A 223 -0.12 11.74 34.13
N GLY A 224 0.78 12.41 33.42
CA GLY A 224 0.41 13.20 32.24
C GLY A 224 0.09 12.32 31.03
N ARG A 225 -0.62 12.89 30.04
CA ARG A 225 -1.00 12.18 28.81
C ARG A 225 0.17 11.56 28.03
N TYR A 226 1.37 12.12 28.11
CA TYR A 226 2.57 11.58 27.45
C TYR A 226 3.04 10.28 28.10
N GLU A 227 3.05 10.22 29.44
CA GLU A 227 3.39 9.02 30.19
C GLU A 227 2.36 7.92 29.94
N ILE A 228 1.07 8.28 29.95
CA ILE A 228 -0.03 7.35 29.65
C ILE A 228 0.12 6.78 28.23
N GLN A 229 0.32 7.63 27.22
CA GLN A 229 0.51 7.18 25.83
C GLN A 229 1.67 6.18 25.74
N ASN A 230 2.81 6.49 26.36
CA ASN A 230 3.99 5.63 26.33
C ASN A 230 3.78 4.29 27.07
N ALA A 231 2.94 4.25 28.10
CA ALA A 231 2.58 3.01 28.79
C ALA A 231 1.61 2.15 27.97
N LEU A 232 0.73 2.77 27.18
CA LEU A 232 -0.22 2.07 26.32
C LEU A 232 0.45 1.48 25.08
N MET A 233 1.22 2.30 24.36
CA MET A 233 1.87 1.91 23.11
C MET A 233 3.12 2.78 22.87
N PRO A 234 4.31 2.34 23.35
CA PRO A 234 5.53 3.06 23.07
C PRO A 234 5.82 3.06 21.56
N TYR A 235 6.27 4.20 21.03
CA TYR A 235 6.66 4.34 19.62
C TYR A 235 8.03 4.99 19.48
N GLU A 236 8.70 4.64 18.38
CA GLU A 236 10.01 5.15 18.02
C GLU A 236 9.88 6.43 17.18
N LEU A 237 10.75 7.39 17.50
CA LEU A 237 10.87 8.64 16.77
C LEU A 237 12.22 9.28 17.14
N GLN A 238 12.88 9.92 16.18
CA GLN A 238 14.15 10.62 16.44
C GLN A 238 13.97 11.67 17.55
N ALA A 239 14.97 11.83 18.41
CA ALA A 239 14.89 12.67 19.61
C ALA A 239 14.40 14.10 19.32
N LYS A 240 14.85 14.70 18.22
CA LYS A 240 14.43 16.06 17.80
C LYS A 240 12.94 16.16 17.45
N TYR A 241 12.31 15.08 17.00
CA TYR A 241 10.88 15.04 16.66
C TYR A 241 10.02 14.49 17.81
N LYS A 242 10.63 13.85 18.81
CA LYS A 242 9.94 13.39 20.03
C LYS A 242 9.71 14.51 21.06
N ALA A 243 10.27 15.70 20.83
CA ALA A 243 10.05 16.87 21.67
C ALA A 243 8.57 17.31 21.69
N PRO A 244 8.03 17.75 22.84
CA PRO A 244 6.66 18.24 22.93
C PRO A 244 6.37 19.43 22.00
N ASN A 245 5.25 19.38 21.30
CA ASN A 245 4.79 20.47 20.42
C ASN A 245 4.13 21.59 21.23
N GLN A 246 4.78 22.75 21.34
CA GLN A 246 4.24 23.96 21.97
C GLN A 246 2.85 24.33 21.44
N ARG A 247 1.95 24.75 22.34
CA ARG A 247 0.57 25.11 22.00
C ARG A 247 0.19 26.40 22.71
N ILE A 248 -0.51 27.27 22.00
CA ILE A 248 -1.08 28.49 22.57
C ILE A 248 -2.10 28.09 23.64
N GLY A 249 -1.99 28.67 24.84
CA GLY A 249 -2.90 28.42 25.97
C GLY A 249 -2.62 27.14 26.75
N VAL A 250 -1.44 26.53 26.58
CA VAL A 250 -0.96 25.42 27.41
C VAL A 250 0.41 25.81 27.96
N ASP A 251 0.46 26.16 29.25
CA ASP A 251 1.72 26.30 29.96
C ASP A 251 2.31 24.90 30.19
N TYR A 252 3.57 24.71 29.82
CA TYR A 252 4.29 23.46 30.07
C TYR A 252 4.77 23.45 31.53
N GLU A 253 3.86 23.15 32.45
CA GLU A 253 4.21 22.71 33.80
C GLU A 253 4.45 21.19 33.84
#